data_AF-A0A8I3QC65-F1
#
_entry.id   AF-A0A8I3QC65-F1
#
_cell.length_a   1.000
_cell.length_b   1.000
_cell.length_c   1.000
_cell.angle_alpha   90.00
_cell.angle_beta   90.00
_cell.angle_gamma   90.00
#
_symmetry.space_group_name_H-M   'P 1'
#
loop_
_entity.id
_entity.type
_entity.pdbx_description
1 polymer ?
#
loop_
_entity_poly.entity_id
_entity_poly.type
_entity_poly.pdbx_seq_one_letter_code
_entity_poly.pdbx_strand_id
1 'polypeptide(L)' 'SSYSTPGWSVDQAILSEEDLMVVICFGHDWDPMCMKMDEVLYSMAENEQAHHD' A
#
# COMPACT_ATOMS: atom_id res chain seq x y z
N SER A 1 -14.17 -20.42 4.13
CA SER A 1 -13.35 -20.68 2.94
C SER A 1 -13.22 -19.35 2.21
N SER A 2 -12.38 -18.46 2.75
CA SER A 2 -12.31 -17.07 2.32
C SER A 2 -11.22 -16.95 1.27
N TYR A 3 -11.58 -17.13 0.01
CA TYR A 3 -10.72 -16.67 -1.09
C TYR A 3 -10.88 -15.15 -1.15
N SER A 4 -9.99 -14.44 -0.47
CA SER A 4 -9.88 -12.99 -0.59
C SER A 4 -9.35 -12.69 -1.98
N THR A 5 -10.24 -12.28 -2.88
CA THR A 5 -9.83 -11.84 -4.22
C THR A 5 -9.06 -10.52 -4.07
N PRO A 6 -8.08 -10.24 -4.95
CA PRO A 6 -7.30 -9.01 -4.88
C PRO A 6 -8.16 -7.74 -4.83
N GLY A 7 -9.30 -7.73 -5.51
CA GLY A 7 -10.26 -6.62 -5.48
C GLY A 7 -10.81 -6.35 -4.08
N TRP A 8 -11.33 -7.37 -3.40
CA TRP A 8 -11.89 -7.19 -2.06
C TRP A 8 -10.84 -6.68 -1.06
N SER A 9 -9.59 -7.17 -1.15
CA SER A 9 -8.50 -6.66 -0.30
C SER A 9 -8.21 -5.17 -0.55
N VAL A 10 -8.25 -4.73 -1.81
CA VAL A 10 -8.09 -3.31 -2.17
C VAL A 10 -9.25 -2.48 -1.62
N ASP A 11 -10.49 -2.96 -1.78
CA ASP A 11 -11.67 -2.27 -1.24
C ASP A 11 -11.58 -2.10 0.28
N GLN A 12 -11.17 -3.14 1.01
CA GLN A 12 -11.03 -3.07 2.46
C GLN A 12 -9.94 -2.09 2.91
N ALA A 13 -8.80 -2.03 2.20
CA ALA A 13 -7.72 -1.11 2.53
C ALA A 13 -8.11 0.36 2.33
N ILE A 14 -9.01 0.65 1.39
CA ILE A 14 -9.53 2.02 1.19
C ILE A 14 -10.54 2.36 2.29
N LEU A 15 -11.42 1.42 2.64
CA LEU A 15 -12.48 1.66 3.62
C LEU A 15 -11.98 1.72 5.07
N SER A 16 -10.81 1.15 5.38
CA SER A 16 -10.28 1.14 6.76
C SER A 16 -9.62 2.44 7.18
N GLU A 17 -9.14 3.24 6.22
CA GLU A 17 -8.37 4.46 6.48
C GLU A 17 -9.24 5.70 6.25
N GLU A 18 -9.93 6.16 7.30
CA GLU A 18 -10.83 7.34 7.19
C GLU A 18 -10.07 8.68 7.21
N ASP A 19 -8.96 8.75 7.96
CA ASP A 19 -8.19 9.99 8.19
C ASP A 19 -6.78 9.96 7.56
N LEU A 20 -6.38 8.84 6.96
CA LEU A 20 -5.05 8.62 6.40
C LEU A 20 -5.10 8.44 4.88
N MET A 21 -4.00 8.81 4.21
CA MET A 21 -3.88 8.65 2.77
C MET A 21 -3.50 7.20 2.42
N VAL A 22 -4.31 6.55 1.58
CA VAL A 22 -4.02 5.21 1.04
C VAL A 22 -3.31 5.33 -0.30
N VAL A 23 -2.12 4.76 -0.41
CA VAL A 23 -1.35 4.68 -1.67
C VAL A 23 -1.26 3.22 -2.13
N ILE A 24 -1.69 2.94 -3.36
CA ILE A 24 -1.70 1.58 -3.94
C ILE A 24 -0.86 1.54 -5.21
N CYS A 25 0.12 0.63 -5.26
CA CYS A 25 0.91 0.37 -6.47
C CYS A 25 0.30 -0.80 -7.26
N PHE A 26 -0.04 -0.56 -8.53
CA PHE A 26 -0.49 -1.61 -9.45
C PHE A 26 0.67 -2.05 -10.33
N GLY A 27 0.98 -3.35 -10.28
CA GLY A 27 2.01 -3.94 -11.12
C GLY A 27 2.31 -5.37 -10.71
N HIS A 28 3.46 -5.87 -11.17
CA HIS A 28 3.98 -7.18 -10.79
C HIS A 28 5.22 -6.99 -9.92
N ASP A 29 5.38 -7.83 -8.90
CA ASP A 29 6.52 -7.82 -7.98
C ASP A 29 7.87 -8.01 -8.70
N TRP A 30 7.88 -8.67 -9.86
CA TRP A 30 9.07 -8.83 -10.70
C TRP A 30 9.33 -7.65 -11.67
N ASP A 31 8.44 -6.66 -11.75
CA ASP A 31 8.69 -5.47 -12.58
C ASP A 31 9.77 -4.60 -11.91
N PRO A 32 10.92 -4.34 -12.57
CA PRO A 32 11.98 -3.50 -12.01
C PRO A 32 11.54 -2.08 -11.65
N MET A 33 10.46 -1.57 -12.27
CA MET A 33 9.85 -0.30 -11.94
C MET A 33 9.09 -0.36 -10.60
N CYS A 34 8.34 -1.45 -10.38
CA CYS A 34 7.61 -1.68 -9.13
C CYS A 34 8.56 -1.86 -7.96
N MET A 35 9.64 -2.64 -8.13
CA MET A 35 10.66 -2.80 -7.08
C MET A 35 11.28 -1.47 -6.62
N LYS A 36 11.58 -0.56 -7.55
CA LYS A 36 12.10 0.78 -7.21
C LYS A 36 11.06 1.65 -6.51
N MET A 37 9.78 1.50 -6.88
CA MET A 37 8.69 2.20 -6.22
C MET A 37 8.53 1.72 -4.78
N ASP A 38 8.67 0.42 -4.52
CA ASP A 38 8.55 -0.15 -3.17
C ASP A 38 9.58 0.47 -2.21
N GLU A 39 10.82 0.65 -2.64
CA GLU A 39 11.86 1.32 -1.85
C GLU A 39 11.48 2.76 -1.47
N VAL A 40 10.93 3.52 -2.44
CA VAL A 40 10.50 4.91 -2.21
C VAL A 40 9.31 4.95 -1.25
N LEU A 41 8.28 4.15 -1.50
CA LEU A 41 7.08 4.10 -0.68
C LEU A 41 7.39 3.67 0.75
N TYR A 42 8.30 2.71 0.93
CA TYR A 42 8.75 2.26 2.26
C TYR A 42 9.40 3.41 3.04
N SER A 43 10.29 4.17 2.40
CA SER A 43 10.96 5.31 3.06
C SER A 43 9.98 6.43 3.46
N MET A 44 8.94 6.65 2.66
CA MET A 44 7.88 7.62 2.96
C MET A 44 7.03 7.14 4.12
N ALA A 45 6.62 5.87 4.12
CA ALA A 45 5.80 5.29 5.18
C ALA A 45 6.48 5.37 6.56
N GLU A 46 7.77 5.05 6.65
CA GLU A 46 8.52 5.19 7.92
C GLU A 46 8.57 6.64 8.42
N ASN A 47 8.73 7.61 7.50
CA ASN A 47 8.80 9.02 7.84
C ASN A 47 7.45 9.57 8.31
N GLU A 48 6.36 9.27 7.59
CA GLU A 48 5.01 9.70 7.97
C GLU A 48 4.57 9.06 9.30
N GLN A 49 4.89 7.78 9.54
CA GLN A 49 4.58 7.11 10.80
C GLN A 49 5.29 7.78 11.98
N ALA A 50 6.55 8.18 11.82
CA ALA A 50 7.31 8.87 12.87
C ALA A 50 6.80 10.29 13.19
N HIS A 51 6.03 10.91 12.30
CA HIS A 51 5.41 12.21 12.51
C HIS A 51 4.03 12.12 13.19
N HIS A 52 3.42 10.94 13.24
CA HIS A 52 2.09 10.71 13.79
C HIS A 52 2.10 10.15 15.23
N ASP A 53 3.29 9.83 15.78
CA ASP A 53 3.55 9.44 17.18
C ASP A 53 4.02 10.65 18.03
#